data_AF-A0A2R6LYK9-F1
#
_entry.id   AF-A0A2R6LYK9-F1
#
_cell.length_a   1.000
_cell.length_b   1.000
_cell.length_c   1.000
_cell.angle_alpha   90.00
_cell.angle_beta   90.00
_cell.angle_gamma   90.00
#
_symmetry.space_group_name_H-M   'P 1'
#
loop_
_entity.id
_entity.type
_entity.pdbx_description
1 polymer ?
#
loop_
_entity_poly.entity_id
_entity_poly.type
_entity_poly.pdbx_seq_one_letter_code
_entity_poly.pdbx_strand_id
1 'polypeptide(L)'
;MISKGCEQCAKGGKMVLFVYGYCDQRDCFYCPLGENRKNVTDVYANERRVDEDSDVIEEAHRMDALGTSITGGEPQEALDRTCRYLSLLKDEFGEDHHTHLYTGITGGHENMRRLSEAGLDEIRFHPPYELWGDMH
;
A
#
# COMPACT_ATOMS: atom_id res chain seq x y z
N MET A 1 -13.09 -3.73 19.28
CA MET A 1 -11.84 -2.98 19.04
C MET A 1 -11.62 -2.98 17.53
N ILE A 2 -11.30 -1.83 16.93
CA ILE A 2 -11.01 -1.74 15.48
C ILE A 2 -9.50 -1.95 15.24
N SER A 3 -9.07 -2.21 14.00
CA SER A 3 -7.64 -2.45 13.73
C SER A 3 -6.79 -1.19 13.97
N LYS A 4 -5.50 -1.37 14.26
CA LYS A 4 -4.55 -0.27 14.49
C LYS A 4 -4.52 0.71 13.30
N GLY A 5 -4.58 0.17 12.08
CA GLY A 5 -4.69 0.97 10.86
C GLY A 5 -5.91 1.89 10.84
N CYS A 6 -7.07 1.40 11.27
CA CYS A 6 -8.28 2.22 11.38
C CYS A 6 -8.16 3.29 12.47
N GLU A 7 -7.57 2.97 13.63
CA GLU A 7 -7.37 3.94 14.72
C GLU A 7 -6.47 5.10 14.31
N GLN A 8 -5.37 4.81 13.60
CA GLN A 8 -4.44 5.82 13.10
C GLN A 8 -5.06 6.65 11.96
N CYS A 9 -5.78 6.00 11.04
CA CYS A 9 -6.47 6.66 9.94
C CYS A 9 -7.54 7.65 10.44
N ALA A 10 -8.33 7.27 11.45
CA ALA A 10 -9.33 8.15 12.06
C ALA A 10 -8.74 9.44 12.68
N LYS A 11 -7.44 9.44 13.00
CA LYS A 11 -6.70 10.61 13.49
C LYS A 11 -6.04 11.42 12.37
N GLY A 12 -6.15 10.99 11.11
CA GLY A 12 -5.42 11.57 9.97
C GLY A 12 -3.92 11.28 9.98
N GLY A 13 -3.45 10.34 10.81
CA GLY A 13 -2.01 10.10 11.03
C GLY A 13 -1.39 9.06 10.11
N LYS A 14 -2.04 8.69 9.00
CA LYS A 14 -1.53 7.68 8.05
C LYS A 14 -1.11 8.36 6.76
N MET A 15 0.16 8.23 6.40
CA MET A 15 0.60 8.57 5.05
C MET A 15 -0.02 7.59 4.07
N VAL A 16 -0.52 8.06 2.93
CA VAL A 16 -1.00 7.20 1.85
C VAL A 16 0.11 7.09 0.80
N LEU A 17 0.69 5.91 0.66
CA LEU A 17 1.74 5.61 -0.31
C LEU A 17 1.13 4.86 -1.51
N PHE A 18 0.96 5.57 -2.61
CA PHE A 18 0.53 5.02 -3.89
C PHE A 18 1.75 4.52 -4.65
N VAL A 19 1.87 3.21 -4.88
CA VAL A 19 3.12 2.60 -5.40
C VAL A 19 3.09 2.20 -6.87
N TYR A 20 1.91 2.04 -7.46
CA TYR A 20 1.76 1.55 -8.83
C TYR A 20 0.33 1.78 -9.32
N GLY A 21 0.14 2.11 -10.61
CA GLY A 21 -1.17 2.44 -11.18
C GLY A 21 -1.79 1.40 -12.11
N TYR A 22 -1.11 0.29 -12.39
CA TYR A 22 -1.65 -0.78 -13.23
C TYR A 22 -2.36 -1.86 -12.40
N CYS A 23 -3.29 -2.55 -13.07
CA CYS A 23 -3.97 -3.76 -12.63
C CYS A 23 -4.06 -4.70 -13.83
N ASP A 24 -3.09 -5.60 -14.01
CA ASP A 24 -3.05 -6.47 -15.20
C ASP A 24 -4.15 -7.54 -15.19
N GLN A 25 -4.57 -7.96 -13.99
CA GLN A 25 -5.54 -9.04 -13.82
C GLN A 25 -6.98 -8.55 -13.61
N ARG A 26 -7.23 -7.23 -13.57
CA ARG A 26 -8.51 -6.66 -13.11
C ARG A 26 -8.86 -5.36 -13.82
N ASP A 27 -10.12 -5.20 -14.22
CA ASP A 27 -10.69 -3.91 -14.63
C ASP A 27 -12.02 -3.67 -13.90
N CYS A 28 -11.92 -3.16 -12.67
CA CYS A 28 -13.08 -3.00 -11.80
C CYS A 28 -13.99 -1.86 -12.28
N PHE A 29 -15.30 -2.12 -12.41
CA PHE A 29 -16.30 -1.09 -12.76
C PHE A 29 -16.38 0.06 -11.73
N TYR A 30 -15.91 -0.18 -10.50
CA TYR A 30 -15.90 0.76 -9.39
C TYR A 30 -14.51 1.37 -9.12
N CYS A 31 -13.54 1.20 -10.04
CA CYS A 31 -12.17 1.65 -9.82
C CYS A 31 -12.12 3.16 -9.49
N PRO A 32 -11.58 3.54 -8.32
CA PRO A 32 -11.54 4.95 -7.91
C PRO A 32 -10.37 5.73 -8.53
N LEU A 33 -9.47 5.07 -9.25
CA LEU A 33 -8.30 5.72 -9.83
C LEU A 33 -8.70 6.58 -11.03
N GLY A 34 -8.41 7.87 -10.95
CA GLY A 34 -8.54 8.80 -12.06
C GLY A 34 -7.42 8.66 -13.08
N GLU A 35 -7.53 9.41 -14.19
CA GLU A 35 -6.61 9.35 -15.34
C GLU A 35 -5.14 9.58 -14.97
N ASN A 36 -4.86 10.40 -13.95
CA ASN A 36 -3.49 10.71 -13.50
C ASN A 36 -2.85 9.62 -12.64
N ARG A 37 -3.62 8.60 -12.23
CA ARG A 37 -3.15 7.51 -11.35
C ARG A 37 -3.41 6.13 -11.95
N LYS A 38 -4.33 5.99 -12.92
CA LYS A 38 -4.57 4.72 -13.62
C LYS A 38 -3.54 4.55 -14.74
N ASN A 39 -3.01 3.34 -14.89
CA ASN A 39 -2.05 2.96 -15.95
C ASN A 39 -0.77 3.83 -15.97
N VAL A 40 -0.28 4.20 -14.79
CA VAL A 40 0.99 4.90 -14.62
C VAL A 40 1.92 4.13 -13.69
N THR A 41 3.22 4.31 -13.87
CA THR A 41 4.23 3.73 -12.99
C THR A 41 4.61 4.65 -11.84
N ASP A 42 4.04 5.86 -11.81
CA ASP A 42 4.35 6.91 -10.85
C ASP A 42 4.00 6.51 -9.42
N VAL A 43 4.87 6.92 -8.50
CA VAL A 43 4.71 6.73 -7.06
C VAL A 43 4.36 8.07 -6.44
N TYR A 44 3.53 8.06 -5.41
CA TYR A 44 3.21 9.25 -4.65
C TYR A 44 3.08 8.93 -3.16
N ALA A 45 3.65 9.80 -2.34
CA ALA A 45 3.37 9.90 -0.92
C ALA A 45 2.36 11.03 -0.72
N ASN A 46 1.15 10.70 -0.30
CA ASN A 46 -0.02 11.57 -0.35
C ASN A 46 -0.19 12.14 -1.78
N GLU A 47 -0.18 13.46 -1.94
CA GLU A 47 -0.24 14.17 -3.22
C GLU A 47 1.15 14.46 -3.83
N ARG A 48 2.25 14.26 -3.09
CA ARG A 48 3.62 14.52 -3.56
C ARG A 48 4.10 13.36 -4.44
N ARG A 49 4.58 13.66 -5.64
CA ARG A 49 5.25 12.66 -6.51
C ARG A 49 6.57 12.25 -5.87
N VAL A 50 6.86 10.96 -5.94
CA VAL A 50 8.10 10.36 -5.43
C VAL A 50 9.01 10.12 -6.63
N ASP A 51 10.11 10.87 -6.70
CA ASP A 51 11.16 10.70 -7.70
C ASP A 51 12.31 9.85 -7.12
N GLU A 52 12.51 9.88 -5.80
CA GLU A 52 13.48 9.07 -5.05
C GLU A 52 12.95 8.61 -3.68
N ASP A 53 13.56 7.59 -3.10
CA ASP A 53 13.11 6.99 -1.83
C ASP A 53 13.04 8.01 -0.67
N SER A 54 13.95 8.99 -0.65
CA SER A 54 13.96 10.08 0.33
C SER A 54 12.65 10.86 0.37
N ASP A 55 11.97 11.03 -0.78
CA ASP A 55 10.69 11.74 -0.84
C ASP A 55 9.61 11.07 0.03
N VAL A 56 9.65 9.73 0.13
CA VAL A 56 8.71 8.95 0.96
C VAL A 56 8.96 9.23 2.44
N ILE A 57 10.23 9.21 2.86
CA ILE A 57 10.63 9.45 4.25
C ILE A 57 10.36 10.90 4.64
N GLU A 58 10.73 11.84 3.78
CA GLU A 58 10.46 13.27 4.00
C GLU A 58 8.97 13.53 4.18
N GLU A 59 8.11 12.96 3.33
CA GLU A 59 6.67 13.18 3.45
C GLU A 59 6.10 12.53 4.72
N ALA A 60 6.56 11.34 5.08
CA ALA A 60 6.18 10.69 6.34
C ALA A 60 6.55 11.53 7.56
N HIS A 61 7.75 12.11 7.60
CA HIS A 61 8.17 13.05 8.65
C HIS A 61 7.35 14.33 8.64
N ARG A 62 7.10 14.92 7.46
CA ARG A 62 6.37 16.20 7.32
C ARG A 62 4.97 16.17 7.89
N MET A 63 4.32 15.01 7.89
CA MET A 63 2.98 14.83 8.43
C MET A 63 2.95 14.16 9.82
N ASP A 64 4.11 13.93 10.44
CA ASP A 64 4.26 13.17 11.69
C ASP A 64 3.53 11.82 11.61
N ALA A 65 3.79 11.06 10.53
CA ALA A 65 3.06 9.84 10.22
C ALA A 65 3.16 8.82 11.38
N LEU A 66 2.02 8.42 11.90
CA LEU A 66 1.89 7.32 12.87
C LEU A 66 2.02 5.94 12.20
N GLY A 67 1.96 5.90 10.87
CA GLY A 67 2.00 4.70 10.06
C GLY A 67 1.79 5.01 8.57
N THR A 68 1.88 3.98 7.72
CA THR A 68 1.67 4.12 6.26
C THR A 68 0.59 3.18 5.72
N SER A 69 -0.28 3.69 4.86
CA SER A 69 -1.21 2.91 4.04
C SER A 69 -0.64 2.76 2.65
N ILE A 70 -0.31 1.55 2.22
CA ILE A 70 0.18 1.26 0.89
C ILE A 70 -1.00 0.89 -0.01
N THR A 71 -1.07 1.52 -1.17
CA THR A 71 -2.16 1.37 -2.14
C THR A 71 -1.68 1.58 -3.57
N GLY A 72 -2.56 1.41 -4.54
CA GLY A 72 -2.25 1.48 -5.96
C GLY A 72 -3.41 0.99 -6.81
N GLY A 73 -3.12 0.68 -8.07
CA GLY A 73 -3.90 -0.27 -8.84
C GLY A 73 -3.79 -1.65 -8.20
N GLU A 74 -2.64 -2.30 -8.38
CA GLU A 74 -2.28 -3.53 -7.67
C GLU A 74 -0.83 -3.47 -7.14
N PRO A 75 -0.63 -3.15 -5.85
CA PRO A 75 0.72 -3.08 -5.27
C PRO A 75 1.50 -4.40 -5.32
N GLN A 76 0.82 -5.55 -5.36
CA GLN A 76 1.49 -6.84 -5.47
C GLN A 76 2.04 -7.11 -6.88
N GLU A 77 1.56 -6.43 -7.92
CA GLU A 77 2.18 -6.46 -9.26
C GLU A 77 3.52 -5.70 -9.28
N ALA A 78 3.71 -4.77 -8.35
CA ALA A 78 4.98 -4.07 -8.09
C ALA A 78 5.64 -4.56 -6.78
N LEU A 79 5.61 -5.87 -6.52
CA LEU A 79 6.01 -6.46 -5.23
C LEU A 79 7.38 -6.01 -4.73
N ASP A 80 8.40 -6.01 -5.58
CA ASP A 80 9.76 -5.61 -5.18
C ASP A 80 9.81 -4.17 -4.67
N ARG A 81 9.07 -3.27 -5.33
CA ARG A 81 8.94 -1.87 -4.92
C ARG A 81 8.15 -1.75 -3.62
N THR A 82 7.04 -2.48 -3.52
CA THR A 82 6.20 -2.51 -2.31
C THR A 82 7.01 -2.98 -1.09
N CYS A 83 7.75 -4.09 -1.22
CA CYS A 83 8.64 -4.59 -0.16
C CYS A 83 9.76 -3.58 0.16
N ARG A 84 10.38 -2.95 -0.85
CA ARG A 84 11.41 -1.93 -0.63
C ARG A 84 10.88 -0.77 0.23
N TYR A 85 9.69 -0.25 -0.07
CA TYR A 85 9.12 0.84 0.71
C TYR A 85 8.66 0.41 2.11
N LEU A 86 8.17 -0.82 2.27
CA LEU A 86 7.89 -1.37 3.60
C LEU A 86 9.16 -1.40 4.46
N SER A 87 10.25 -1.98 3.95
CA SER A 87 11.53 -2.05 4.67
C SER A 87 12.08 -0.66 4.94
N LEU A 88 12.05 0.25 3.95
CA LEU A 88 12.49 1.64 4.11
C LEU A 88 11.77 2.36 5.27
N LEU A 89 10.45 2.18 5.37
CA LEU A 89 9.65 2.79 6.43
C LEU A 89 9.93 2.15 7.79
N LYS A 90 10.14 0.84 7.85
CA LYS A 90 10.48 0.12 9.09
C LYS A 90 11.89 0.44 9.57
N ASP A 91 12.84 0.59 8.65
CA ASP A 91 14.22 0.99 8.96
C ASP A 91 14.28 2.40 9.57
N GLU A 92 13.46 3.34 9.06
CA GLU A 92 13.42 4.72 9.53
C GLU A 92 12.62 4.89 10.83
N PHE A 93 11.41 4.33 10.89
CA PHE A 93 10.44 4.62 11.97
C PHE A 93 10.31 3.48 12.99
N GLY A 94 10.93 2.33 12.73
CA GLY A 94 10.89 1.14 13.58
C GLY A 94 9.63 0.28 13.42
N GLU A 95 9.63 -0.85 14.13
CA GLU A 95 8.55 -1.86 14.07
C GLU A 95 7.18 -1.31 14.49
N ASP A 96 7.13 -0.30 15.35
CA ASP A 96 5.89 0.33 15.80
C ASP A 96 5.20 1.18 14.72
N HIS A 97 5.91 1.52 13.63
CA HIS A 97 5.33 2.21 12.47
C HIS A 97 4.43 1.26 11.71
N HIS A 98 3.16 1.27 12.08
CA HIS A 98 2.19 0.34 11.52
C HIS A 98 1.99 0.60 10.02
N THR A 99 2.20 -0.43 9.21
CA THR A 99 2.01 -0.42 7.76
C THR A 99 0.85 -1.33 7.40
N HIS A 100 0.01 -0.90 6.47
CA HIS A 100 -1.01 -1.78 5.92
C HIS A 100 -1.12 -1.64 4.41
N LEU A 101 -1.50 -2.73 3.76
CA LEU A 101 -1.56 -2.82 2.31
C LEU A 101 -2.98 -3.10 1.83
N TYR A 102 -3.45 -2.33 0.87
CA TYR A 102 -4.63 -2.66 0.07
C TYR A 102 -4.23 -3.43 -1.18
N THR A 103 -4.88 -4.57 -1.42
CA THR A 103 -4.65 -5.40 -2.61
C THR A 103 -5.96 -6.04 -3.04
N GLY A 104 -6.15 -6.26 -4.34
CA GLY A 104 -7.31 -6.99 -4.84
C GLY A 104 -7.02 -8.41 -5.31
N ILE A 105 -5.81 -8.91 -5.06
CA ILE A 105 -5.43 -10.30 -5.33
C ILE A 105 -4.96 -10.98 -4.05
N THR A 106 -5.09 -12.31 -3.99
CA THR A 106 -4.68 -13.09 -2.81
C THR A 106 -3.17 -13.24 -2.70
N GLY A 107 -2.42 -13.08 -3.79
CA GLY A 107 -0.95 -13.01 -3.79
C GLY A 107 -0.18 -14.32 -3.60
N GLY A 108 -0.83 -15.41 -3.20
CA GLY A 108 -0.16 -16.69 -2.96
C GLY A 108 0.85 -16.64 -1.80
N HIS A 109 1.33 -17.81 -1.40
CA HIS A 109 2.16 -17.94 -0.19
C HIS A 109 3.48 -17.16 -0.26
N GLU A 110 4.14 -17.15 -1.42
CA GLU A 110 5.45 -16.49 -1.56
C GLU A 110 5.34 -14.96 -1.44
N ASN A 111 4.36 -14.33 -2.08
CA ASN A 111 4.20 -12.88 -1.94
C ASN A 111 3.85 -12.50 -0.50
N MET A 112 2.96 -13.27 0.14
CA MET A 112 2.60 -13.03 1.55
C MET A 112 3.81 -13.15 2.48
N ARG A 113 4.67 -14.14 2.25
CA ARG A 113 5.94 -14.28 2.97
C ARG A 113 6.81 -13.04 2.79
N ARG A 114 7.05 -12.62 1.54
CA ARG A 114 7.89 -11.47 1.21
C ARG A 114 7.37 -10.16 1.80
N LEU A 115 6.05 -9.95 1.78
CA LEU A 115 5.41 -8.78 2.39
C LEU A 115 5.58 -8.78 3.91
N SER A 116 5.37 -9.94 4.56
CA SER A 116 5.57 -10.10 6.00
C SER A 116 7.03 -9.86 6.40
N GLU A 117 7.99 -10.46 5.68
CA GLU A 117 9.44 -10.26 5.91
C GLU A 117 9.89 -8.82 5.68
N ALA A 118 9.22 -8.09 4.78
CA ALA A 118 9.48 -6.67 4.57
C ALA A 118 8.87 -5.77 5.66
N GLY A 119 8.05 -6.32 6.57
CA GLY A 119 7.46 -5.60 7.70
C GLY A 119 6.00 -5.19 7.52
N LEU A 120 5.24 -5.84 6.65
CA LEU A 120 3.79 -5.57 6.54
C LEU A 120 3.05 -6.07 7.79
N ASP A 121 2.33 -5.17 8.48
CA ASP A 121 1.60 -5.52 9.71
C ASP A 121 0.16 -5.98 9.44
N GLU A 122 -0.50 -5.40 8.44
CA GLU A 122 -1.91 -5.63 8.15
C GLU A 122 -2.17 -5.66 6.63
N ILE A 123 -2.90 -6.66 6.15
CA ILE A 123 -3.31 -6.74 4.75
C ILE A 123 -4.83 -6.65 4.61
N ARG A 124 -5.28 -5.84 3.65
CA ARG A 124 -6.69 -5.60 3.35
C ARG A 124 -7.00 -6.05 1.93
N PHE A 125 -7.76 -7.13 1.82
CA PHE A 125 -8.19 -7.64 0.54
C PHE A 125 -9.44 -6.91 0.04
N HIS A 126 -9.39 -6.46 -1.20
CA HIS A 126 -10.51 -5.90 -1.95
C HIS A 126 -10.66 -6.63 -3.29
N PRO A 127 -11.06 -7.92 -3.25
CA PRO A 127 -11.15 -8.75 -4.44
C PRO A 127 -12.27 -8.25 -5.38
N PRO A 128 -12.12 -8.43 -6.71
CA PRO A 128 -13.21 -8.28 -7.66
C PRO A 128 -14.47 -9.01 -7.23
N TYR A 129 -15.62 -8.44 -7.57
CA TYR A 129 -16.92 -9.02 -7.23
C TYR A 129 -17.07 -10.44 -7.77
N GLU A 130 -16.49 -10.71 -8.94
CA GLU A 130 -16.51 -11.98 -9.64
C GLU A 130 -15.79 -13.11 -8.88
N LEU A 131 -14.91 -12.78 -7.94
CA LEU A 131 -14.17 -13.76 -7.13
C LEU A 131 -14.80 -14.01 -5.76
N TRP A 132 -15.91 -13.34 -5.43
CA TRP A 132 -16.55 -13.49 -4.12
C TRP A 132 -17.19 -14.87 -4.01
N GLY A 133 -16.72 -15.68 -3.05
CA GLY A 133 -17.17 -17.06 -2.82
C GLY A 133 -16.19 -18.13 -3.32
N ASP A 134 -15.27 -17.76 -4.22
CA ASP A 134 -14.29 -18.66 -4.85
C ASP A 134 -12.84 -18.41 -4.36
N MET A 135 -12.67 -17.54 -3.37
CA MET A 135 -11.38 -17.33 -2.70
C MET A 135 -11.12 -18.45 -1.69
N HIS A 136 -10.14 -19.30 -1.98
CA HIS A 136 -9.65 -20.37 -1.07
C HIS A 136 -8.18 -20.16 -0.74
#